data_AF-A2DQI9-F1
#
_entry.id   AF-A2DQI9-F1
#
_cell.length_a   1.000
_cell.length_b   1.000
_cell.length_c   1.000
_cell.angle_alpha   90.00
_cell.angle_beta   90.00
_cell.angle_gamma   90.00
#
_symmetry.space_group_name_H-M   'P 1'
#
loop_
_entity.id
_entity.type
_entity.pdbx_description
1 polymer ?
#
loop_
_entity_poly.entity_id
_entity_poly.type
_entity_poly.pdbx_seq_one_letter_code
_entity_poly.pdbx_strand_id
1 'polypeptide(L)'
;MSNSNIPKGPYYIGYKDNMYKVDPVIFAQHSGKFARDCLIQRDHMEFNEVVSDETFKAFLSSCQLRNFQLQPLYALELLDVARKWDCPNLERYCQDLCKENGIVYRPKNDVLGNLLKNIDEGTAKRSDLQAVANVFDEVMDDDRLPDVEPEILFRIVLMAEKKGFDMEKYIKFVMRIIKTEPETAILLILRINFDLLPEDQENYIFHCPMIHEQSINFFVAMALSSVRWHARTELEATTNYHIDLLNDFLKNIEVTKANLIKQLADEHDEQMDEIMTVLEKQHAIIEDLSDILAEQAQKLETGPLSVNGQGDERVNKIRHDAENDIRRYTEAVNDQLNENRARFMNNIEETIENVKNEWIKNMTDPVRVKEAHEKKLNEIDQQCNKQQQQLDQIQGEVDTIKATLLAKIVKDKLQGARGIRDTTNAYDVFDGAEKIWNLSSDDVKRAERDVIDVIEHRIEAECPMRAPVMNDD
;
A
#
# COMPACT_ATOMS: atom_id res chain seq x y z
N MET A 1 43.02 -5.61 -41.72
CA MET A 1 44.16 -4.86 -41.17
C MET A 1 45.41 -5.32 -41.88
N SER A 2 46.24 -4.40 -42.34
CA SER A 2 47.46 -4.67 -43.12
C SER A 2 48.50 -5.47 -42.33
N ASN A 3 49.00 -6.56 -42.92
CA ASN A 3 49.96 -7.56 -42.37
C ASN A 3 51.36 -7.02 -41.99
N SER A 4 51.52 -5.71 -41.77
CA SER A 4 52.84 -5.06 -41.67
C SER A 4 53.43 -4.99 -40.25
N ASN A 5 52.67 -5.34 -39.20
CA ASN A 5 53.09 -5.15 -37.80
C ASN A 5 53.27 -6.45 -36.98
N ILE A 6 53.19 -7.63 -37.62
CA ILE A 6 53.35 -8.92 -36.92
C ILE A 6 54.86 -9.22 -36.78
N PRO A 7 55.36 -9.59 -35.59
CA PRO A 7 56.77 -9.93 -35.38
C PRO A 7 57.19 -11.07 -36.31
N LYS A 8 58.28 -10.88 -37.06
CA LYS A 8 58.85 -11.88 -37.98
C LYS A 8 59.80 -12.88 -37.30
N GLY A 9 59.93 -12.79 -35.97
CA GLY A 9 60.79 -13.64 -35.15
C GLY A 9 60.10 -14.92 -34.65
N PRO A 10 60.85 -15.85 -34.04
CA PRO A 10 60.24 -17.02 -33.40
C PRO A 10 59.35 -16.58 -32.23
N TYR A 11 58.07 -16.93 -32.26
CA TYR A 11 57.12 -16.62 -31.21
C TYR A 11 56.79 -17.88 -30.39
N TYR A 12 56.61 -17.74 -29.08
CA TYR A 12 56.36 -18.86 -28.19
C TYR A 12 54.99 -18.76 -27.51
N ILE A 13 54.24 -19.86 -27.48
CA ILE A 13 53.01 -19.98 -26.69
C ILE A 13 53.29 -20.90 -25.50
N GLY A 14 53.13 -20.38 -24.29
CA GLY A 14 53.30 -21.12 -23.04
C GLY A 14 52.02 -21.85 -22.63
N TYR A 15 52.11 -23.14 -22.30
CA TYR A 15 51.00 -23.94 -21.78
C TYR A 15 51.51 -25.01 -20.81
N LYS A 16 50.97 -25.05 -19.58
CA LYS A 16 51.35 -25.99 -18.50
C LYS A 16 52.87 -26.20 -18.42
N ASP A 17 53.59 -25.10 -18.19
CA ASP A 17 55.05 -25.03 -18.05
C ASP A 17 55.88 -25.36 -19.32
N ASN A 18 55.25 -25.63 -20.46
CA ASN A 18 55.93 -25.91 -21.72
C ASN A 18 55.80 -24.76 -22.73
N MET A 19 56.90 -24.43 -23.41
CA MET A 19 56.95 -23.40 -24.44
C MET A 19 56.89 -24.02 -25.84
N TYR A 20 55.85 -23.70 -26.60
CA TYR A 20 55.64 -24.20 -27.95
C TYR A 20 56.03 -23.13 -28.98
N LYS A 21 56.90 -23.50 -29.92
CA LYS A 21 57.33 -22.60 -31.00
C LYS A 21 56.24 -22.50 -32.07
N VAL A 22 55.89 -21.26 -32.43
CA VAL A 22 54.82 -20.95 -33.38
C VAL A 22 55.32 -19.99 -34.47
N ASP A 23 54.83 -20.18 -35.70
CA ASP A 23 54.99 -19.18 -36.76
C ASP A 23 53.92 -18.09 -36.58
N PRO A 24 54.30 -16.88 -36.15
CA PRO A 24 53.35 -15.82 -35.84
C PRO A 24 52.61 -15.32 -37.08
N VAL A 25 53.17 -15.45 -38.29
CA VAL A 25 52.54 -14.97 -39.52
C VAL A 25 51.38 -15.86 -39.91
N ILE A 26 51.57 -17.18 -39.85
CA ILE A 26 50.53 -18.17 -40.17
C ILE A 26 49.47 -18.17 -39.07
N PHE A 27 49.88 -18.13 -37.81
CA PHE A 27 48.96 -18.20 -36.68
C PHE A 27 48.04 -16.97 -36.60
N ALA A 28 48.55 -15.77 -36.91
CA ALA A 28 47.75 -14.55 -36.94
C ALA A 28 46.71 -14.52 -38.09
N GLN A 29 46.91 -15.30 -39.16
CA GLN A 29 45.91 -15.43 -40.23
C GLN A 29 44.72 -16.30 -39.80
N HIS A 30 44.95 -17.24 -38.89
CA HIS A 30 43.96 -18.24 -38.50
C HIS A 30 43.32 -17.98 -37.13
N SER A 31 43.93 -17.15 -36.28
CA SER A 31 43.37 -16.71 -34.99
C SER A 31 43.26 -15.19 -34.91
N GLY A 32 42.03 -14.68 -34.87
CA GLY A 32 41.76 -13.26 -34.70
C GLY A 32 42.20 -12.71 -33.34
N LYS A 33 42.18 -13.53 -32.28
CA LYS A 33 42.69 -13.16 -30.95
C LYS A 33 44.21 -13.03 -30.97
N PHE A 34 44.92 -14.01 -31.52
CA PHE A 34 46.38 -13.94 -31.62
C PHE A 34 46.85 -12.74 -32.45
N ALA A 35 46.15 -12.43 -33.55
CA ALA A 35 46.45 -11.25 -34.37
C ALA A 35 46.36 -9.93 -33.59
N ARG A 36 45.47 -9.83 -32.59
CA ARG A 36 45.34 -8.66 -31.71
C ARG A 36 46.39 -8.66 -30.60
N ASP A 37 46.55 -9.80 -29.91
CA ASP A 37 47.35 -9.89 -28.69
C ASP A 37 48.86 -9.96 -28.97
N CYS A 38 49.26 -10.49 -30.13
CA CYS A 38 50.66 -10.51 -30.58
C CYS A 38 51.25 -9.10 -30.82
N LEU A 39 50.40 -8.08 -31.00
CA LEU A 39 50.83 -6.68 -31.07
C LEU A 39 51.18 -6.10 -29.70
N ILE A 40 50.60 -6.66 -28.63
CA ILE A 40 50.75 -6.18 -27.25
C ILE A 40 51.90 -6.92 -26.54
N GLN A 41 51.97 -8.24 -26.68
CA GLN A 41 53.02 -9.08 -26.11
C GLN A 41 54.01 -9.51 -27.19
N ARG A 42 55.24 -8.96 -27.16
CA ARG A 42 56.21 -9.07 -28.27
C ARG A 42 56.96 -10.40 -28.38
N ASP A 43 57.13 -11.14 -27.27
CA ASP A 43 58.07 -12.27 -27.24
C ASP A 43 57.41 -13.64 -26.95
N HIS A 44 56.36 -13.68 -26.13
CA HIS A 44 55.61 -14.89 -25.81
C HIS A 44 54.18 -14.57 -25.36
N MET A 45 53.28 -15.57 -25.46
CA MET A 45 51.88 -15.49 -25.01
C MET A 45 51.56 -16.71 -24.14
N GLU A 46 50.86 -16.51 -23.03
CA GLU A 46 50.40 -17.61 -22.18
C GLU A 46 49.00 -18.08 -22.57
N PHE A 47 48.83 -19.39 -22.71
CA PHE A 47 47.54 -20.02 -22.93
C PHE A 47 46.91 -20.36 -21.58
N ASN A 48 46.03 -19.49 -21.11
CA ASN A 48 45.43 -19.60 -19.77
C ASN A 48 44.17 -20.48 -19.72
N GLU A 49 43.82 -21.20 -20.78
CA GLU A 49 42.60 -22.02 -20.78
C GLU A 49 42.86 -23.45 -20.26
N VAL A 50 41.97 -23.92 -19.41
CA VAL A 50 42.01 -25.29 -18.87
C VAL A 50 41.43 -26.24 -19.93
N VAL A 51 42.31 -26.86 -20.72
CA VAL A 51 41.91 -27.81 -21.77
C VAL A 51 42.72 -29.10 -21.66
N SER A 52 42.29 -30.15 -22.36
CA SER A 52 43.13 -31.35 -22.48
C SER A 52 44.40 -31.04 -23.30
N ASP A 53 45.49 -31.76 -23.03
CA ASP A 53 46.75 -31.58 -23.77
C ASP A 53 46.60 -31.97 -25.25
N GLU A 54 45.67 -32.87 -25.55
CA GLU A 54 45.31 -33.28 -26.91
C GLU A 54 44.56 -32.17 -27.64
N THR A 55 43.58 -31.54 -26.99
CA THR A 55 42.85 -30.37 -27.51
C THR A 55 43.80 -29.21 -27.82
N PHE A 56 44.75 -28.92 -26.92
CA PHE A 56 45.73 -27.85 -27.14
C PHE A 56 46.68 -28.13 -28.31
N LYS A 57 47.19 -29.37 -28.43
CA LYS A 57 48.05 -29.78 -29.56
C LYS A 57 47.29 -29.76 -30.89
N ALA A 58 46.01 -30.15 -30.89
CA ALA A 58 45.14 -30.07 -32.06
C ALA A 58 44.89 -28.61 -32.47
N PHE A 59 44.64 -27.72 -31.50
CA PHE A 59 44.49 -26.29 -31.74
C PHE A 59 45.75 -25.65 -32.35
N LEU A 60 46.93 -25.92 -31.76
CA LEU A 60 48.21 -25.44 -32.27
C LEU A 60 48.48 -25.95 -33.69
N SER A 61 48.19 -27.23 -33.95
CA SER A 61 48.39 -27.86 -35.25
C SER A 61 47.46 -27.25 -36.30
N SER A 62 46.19 -27.04 -35.97
CA SER A 62 45.19 -26.39 -36.81
C SER A 62 45.61 -24.98 -37.24
N CYS A 63 46.04 -24.16 -36.27
CA CYS A 63 46.46 -22.78 -36.53
C CYS A 63 47.79 -22.67 -37.30
N GLN A 64 48.55 -23.76 -37.42
CA GLN A 64 49.77 -23.87 -38.23
C GLN A 64 49.58 -24.64 -39.55
N LEU A 65 48.33 -24.96 -39.93
CA LEU A 65 48.00 -25.76 -41.12
C LEU A 65 48.62 -27.17 -41.11
N ARG A 66 48.84 -27.73 -39.93
CA ARG A 66 49.29 -29.12 -39.77
C ARG A 66 48.09 -30.04 -39.61
N ASN A 67 48.16 -31.22 -40.21
CA ASN A 67 47.15 -32.25 -40.02
C ASN A 67 47.08 -32.66 -38.55
N PHE A 68 45.88 -32.73 -38.01
CA PHE A 68 45.61 -33.21 -36.66
C PHE A 68 44.44 -34.20 -36.70
N GLN A 69 44.43 -35.14 -35.76
CA GLN A 69 43.32 -36.04 -35.53
C GLN A 69 42.78 -35.74 -34.13
N LEU A 70 41.47 -35.53 -34.03
CA LEU A 70 40.80 -35.26 -32.77
C LEU A 70 39.82 -36.40 -32.48
N GLN A 71 39.79 -36.88 -31.25
CA GLN A 71 38.73 -37.78 -30.81
C GLN A 71 37.42 -37.00 -30.66
N PRO A 72 36.24 -37.60 -30.98
CA PRO A 72 34.95 -36.92 -30.87
C PRO A 72 34.65 -36.32 -29.49
N LEU A 73 35.19 -36.93 -28.42
CA LEU A 73 35.01 -36.46 -27.04
C LEU A 73 35.59 -35.05 -26.80
N TYR A 74 36.68 -34.70 -27.49
CA TYR A 74 37.35 -33.40 -27.34
C TYR A 74 36.86 -32.34 -28.34
N ALA A 75 35.89 -32.69 -29.20
CA ALA A 75 35.36 -31.77 -30.22
C ALA A 75 34.68 -30.54 -29.59
N LEU A 76 34.04 -30.69 -28.43
CA LEU A 76 33.41 -29.60 -27.69
C LEU A 76 34.46 -28.66 -27.07
N GLU A 77 35.48 -29.21 -26.42
CA GLU A 77 36.57 -28.39 -25.86
C GLU A 77 37.29 -27.60 -26.96
N LEU A 78 37.55 -28.23 -28.12
CA LEU A 78 38.19 -27.57 -29.25
C LEU A 78 37.30 -26.48 -29.85
N LEU A 79 35.98 -26.68 -29.88
CA LEU A 79 35.01 -25.67 -30.34
C LEU A 79 35.03 -24.43 -29.44
N ASP A 80 35.10 -24.62 -28.12
CA ASP A 80 35.18 -23.51 -27.16
C ASP A 80 36.48 -22.71 -27.33
N VAL A 81 37.61 -23.40 -27.51
CA VAL A 81 38.90 -22.75 -27.80
C VAL A 81 38.83 -22.01 -29.14
N ALA A 82 38.27 -22.64 -30.19
CA ALA A 82 38.14 -22.02 -31.51
C ALA A 82 37.31 -20.73 -31.46
N ARG A 83 36.27 -20.68 -30.63
CA ARG A 83 35.46 -19.47 -30.43
C ARG A 83 36.18 -18.38 -29.67
N LYS A 84 36.83 -18.73 -28.55
CA LYS A 84 37.58 -17.75 -27.74
C LYS A 84 38.78 -17.18 -28.49
N TRP A 85 39.42 -17.98 -29.32
CA TRP A 85 40.58 -17.55 -30.14
C TRP A 85 40.20 -16.99 -31.50
N ASP A 86 38.89 -16.93 -31.80
CA ASP A 86 38.31 -16.39 -33.02
C ASP A 86 38.90 -17.04 -34.29
N CYS A 87 38.82 -18.38 -34.33
CA CYS A 87 39.32 -19.25 -35.40
C CYS A 87 38.15 -19.82 -36.23
N PRO A 88 37.66 -19.12 -37.29
CA PRO A 88 36.43 -19.48 -37.99
C PRO A 88 36.51 -20.82 -38.74
N ASN A 89 37.67 -21.18 -39.27
CA ASN A 89 37.85 -22.45 -39.99
C ASN A 89 37.81 -23.65 -39.04
N LEU A 90 38.40 -23.49 -37.85
CA LEU A 90 38.38 -24.52 -36.81
C LEU A 90 36.99 -24.64 -36.19
N GLU A 91 36.29 -23.52 -36.01
CA GLU A 91 34.90 -23.50 -35.58
C GLU A 91 34.01 -24.31 -36.54
N ARG A 92 34.13 -24.11 -37.87
CA ARG A 92 33.38 -24.89 -38.86
C ARG A 92 33.72 -26.38 -38.81
N TYR A 93 35.00 -26.72 -38.74
CA TYR A 93 35.45 -28.12 -38.66
C TYR A 93 34.90 -28.82 -37.41
N CYS A 94 34.93 -28.18 -36.25
CA CYS A 94 34.36 -28.71 -35.02
C CYS A 94 32.83 -28.82 -35.08
N GLN A 95 32.14 -27.87 -35.70
CA GLN A 95 30.68 -27.96 -35.91
C GLN A 95 30.29 -29.14 -36.79
N ASP A 96 31.03 -29.39 -37.88
CA ASP A 96 30.78 -30.52 -38.76
C ASP A 96 31.06 -31.86 -38.05
N LEU A 97 32.16 -31.95 -37.29
CA LEU A 97 32.46 -33.09 -36.42
C LEU A 97 31.39 -33.34 -35.35
N CYS A 98 30.85 -32.29 -34.73
CA CYS A 98 29.77 -32.41 -33.75
C CYS A 98 28.47 -32.89 -34.42
N LYS A 99 28.14 -32.41 -35.62
CA LYS A 99 26.98 -32.88 -36.39
C LYS A 99 27.09 -34.34 -36.80
N GLU A 100 28.26 -34.77 -37.28
CA GLU A 100 28.50 -36.17 -37.69
C GLU A 100 28.38 -37.14 -36.51
N ASN A 101 28.76 -36.72 -35.30
CA ASN A 101 28.71 -37.54 -34.09
C ASN A 101 27.43 -37.34 -33.25
N GLY A 102 26.46 -36.54 -33.70
CA GLY A 102 25.21 -36.28 -32.97
C GLY A 102 25.40 -35.52 -31.66
N ILE A 103 26.51 -34.81 -31.50
CA ILE A 103 26.82 -34.03 -30.30
C ILE A 103 26.17 -32.65 -30.44
N VAL A 104 25.22 -32.33 -29.55
CA VAL A 104 24.57 -31.02 -29.50
C VAL A 104 25.61 -29.98 -29.09
N TYR A 105 25.94 -29.06 -30.01
CA TYR A 105 26.90 -27.99 -29.76
C TYR A 105 26.18 -26.65 -29.55
N ARG A 106 26.67 -25.86 -28.59
CA ARG A 106 26.03 -24.58 -28.21
C ARG A 106 26.18 -23.55 -29.34
N PRO A 107 25.21 -22.66 -29.60
CA PRO A 107 25.38 -21.57 -30.56
C PRO A 107 26.44 -20.54 -30.10
N LYS A 108 26.99 -19.75 -31.03
CA LYS A 108 28.00 -18.72 -30.76
C LYS A 108 27.50 -17.59 -29.85
N ASN A 109 26.18 -17.34 -29.84
CA ASN A 109 25.51 -16.43 -28.91
C ASN A 109 24.64 -17.26 -27.95
N ASP A 110 25.19 -17.68 -26.81
CA ASP A 110 24.44 -18.38 -25.76
C ASP A 110 23.60 -17.38 -24.97
N VAL A 111 22.39 -17.11 -25.47
CA VAL A 111 21.48 -16.11 -24.89
C VAL A 111 21.05 -16.52 -23.47
N LEU A 112 20.82 -17.82 -23.23
CA LEU A 112 20.49 -18.36 -21.92
C LEU A 112 21.69 -18.28 -20.97
N GLY A 113 22.89 -18.65 -21.43
CA GLY A 113 24.11 -18.54 -20.62
C GLY A 113 24.47 -17.11 -20.24
N ASN A 114 24.21 -16.13 -21.12
CA ASN A 114 24.36 -14.72 -20.80
C ASN A 114 23.33 -14.26 -19.75
N LEU A 115 22.09 -14.75 -19.85
CA LEU A 115 21.08 -14.45 -18.85
C LEU A 115 21.46 -15.02 -17.48
N LEU A 116 21.90 -16.28 -17.41
CA LEU A 116 22.33 -16.92 -16.15
C LEU A 116 23.48 -16.16 -15.50
N LYS A 117 24.50 -15.78 -16.28
CA LYS A 117 25.60 -14.93 -15.78
C LYS A 117 25.10 -13.58 -15.27
N ASN A 118 24.19 -12.93 -16.00
CA ASN A 118 23.64 -11.65 -15.57
C ASN A 118 22.74 -11.79 -14.33
N ILE A 119 22.10 -12.95 -14.12
CA ILE A 119 21.34 -13.26 -12.89
C ILE A 119 22.31 -13.44 -11.72
N ASP A 120 23.37 -14.24 -11.89
CA ASP A 120 24.40 -14.47 -10.86
C ASP A 120 25.10 -13.16 -10.45
N GLU A 121 25.31 -12.25 -11.40
CA GLU A 121 25.90 -10.93 -11.18
C GLU A 121 24.87 -9.88 -10.68
N GLY A 122 23.57 -10.22 -10.61
CA GLY A 122 22.50 -9.31 -10.22
C GLY A 122 22.24 -8.16 -11.20
N THR A 123 22.70 -8.28 -12.45
CA THR A 123 22.61 -7.25 -13.50
C THR A 123 21.58 -7.57 -14.58
N ALA A 124 20.79 -8.65 -14.42
CA ALA A 124 19.80 -9.11 -15.38
C ALA A 124 18.80 -8.00 -15.76
N LYS A 125 18.76 -7.67 -17.06
CA LYS A 125 17.85 -6.65 -17.60
C LYS A 125 16.68 -7.30 -18.31
N ARG A 126 15.60 -6.52 -18.44
CA ARG A 126 14.43 -6.89 -19.25
C ARG A 126 14.79 -7.24 -20.70
N SER A 127 15.84 -6.63 -21.26
CA SER A 127 16.37 -6.95 -22.60
C SER A 127 16.83 -8.40 -22.71
N ASP A 128 17.43 -8.92 -21.64
CA ASP A 128 18.06 -10.25 -21.64
C ASP A 128 16.98 -11.33 -21.57
N LEU A 129 15.94 -11.09 -20.74
CA LEU A 129 14.72 -11.91 -20.70
C LEU A 129 14.03 -11.95 -22.06
N GLN A 130 13.94 -10.80 -22.73
CA GLN A 130 13.32 -10.70 -24.04
C GLN A 130 14.15 -11.43 -25.11
N ALA A 131 15.48 -11.41 -25.00
CA ALA A 131 16.35 -12.15 -25.89
C ALA A 131 16.15 -13.66 -25.75
N VAL A 132 16.04 -14.19 -24.53
CA VAL A 132 15.72 -15.62 -24.29
C VAL A 132 14.31 -15.95 -24.77
N ALA A 133 13.34 -15.08 -24.50
CA ALA A 133 11.96 -15.28 -24.96
C ALA A 133 11.83 -15.35 -26.49
N ASN A 134 12.75 -14.71 -27.24
CA ASN A 134 12.76 -14.79 -28.70
C ASN A 134 13.22 -16.15 -29.24
N VAL A 135 13.98 -16.89 -28.44
CA VAL A 135 14.60 -18.16 -28.81
C VAL A 135 14.01 -19.30 -27.96
N PHE A 136 12.87 -19.05 -27.32
CA PHE A 136 12.30 -19.93 -26.31
C PHE A 136 12.07 -21.37 -26.82
N ASP A 137 11.60 -21.54 -28.05
CA ASP A 137 11.39 -22.86 -28.68
C ASP A 137 12.65 -23.72 -28.80
N GLU A 138 13.83 -23.10 -28.89
CA GLU A 138 15.12 -23.80 -28.96
C GLU A 138 15.70 -24.06 -27.57
N VAL A 139 15.34 -23.23 -26.59
CA VAL A 139 15.87 -23.27 -25.22
C VAL A 139 15.06 -24.19 -24.31
N MET A 140 13.82 -24.53 -24.65
CA MET A 140 12.97 -25.45 -23.87
C MET A 140 13.57 -26.84 -23.66
N ASP A 141 14.45 -27.28 -24.56
CA ASP A 141 15.15 -28.57 -24.41
C ASP A 141 16.48 -28.46 -23.63
N ASP A 142 16.94 -27.25 -23.30
CA ASP A 142 18.18 -27.00 -22.57
C ASP A 142 18.01 -27.33 -21.08
N ASP A 143 18.87 -28.21 -20.55
CA ASP A 143 18.85 -28.67 -19.17
C ASP A 143 19.12 -27.56 -18.14
N ARG A 144 19.62 -26.40 -18.55
CA ARG A 144 19.90 -25.24 -17.68
C ARG A 144 18.69 -24.32 -17.48
N LEU A 145 17.67 -24.44 -18.31
CA LEU A 145 16.49 -23.58 -18.22
C LEU A 145 15.70 -23.79 -16.91
N PRO A 146 15.56 -25.01 -16.37
CA PRO A 146 14.96 -25.25 -15.05
C PRO A 146 15.72 -24.62 -13.88
N ASP A 147 17.04 -24.39 -14.00
CA ASP A 147 17.86 -23.79 -12.93
C ASP A 147 17.56 -22.28 -12.72
N VAL A 148 16.80 -21.67 -13.63
CA VAL A 148 16.39 -20.26 -13.52
C VAL A 148 15.31 -20.12 -12.45
N GLU A 149 15.41 -19.07 -11.63
CA GLU A 149 14.39 -18.77 -10.62
C GLU A 149 12.95 -18.80 -11.18
N PRO A 150 11.98 -19.42 -10.48
CA PRO A 150 10.63 -19.64 -11.00
C PRO A 150 9.94 -18.36 -11.52
N GLU A 151 10.14 -17.23 -10.83
CA GLU A 151 9.56 -15.95 -11.23
C GLU A 151 10.15 -15.42 -12.54
N ILE A 152 11.46 -15.57 -12.73
CA ILE A 152 12.17 -15.14 -13.92
C ILE A 152 11.76 -16.02 -15.10
N LEU A 153 11.72 -17.33 -14.89
CA LEU A 153 11.25 -18.30 -15.87
C LEU A 153 9.81 -18.00 -16.31
N PHE A 154 8.91 -17.74 -15.36
CA PHE A 154 7.53 -17.36 -15.66
C PHE A 154 7.44 -16.06 -16.48
N ARG A 155 8.28 -15.06 -16.17
CA ARG A 155 8.35 -13.81 -16.97
C ARG A 155 8.82 -14.05 -18.40
N ILE A 156 9.79 -14.95 -18.61
CA ILE A 156 10.26 -15.33 -19.95
C ILE A 156 9.11 -15.96 -20.73
N VAL A 157 8.37 -16.89 -20.12
CA VAL A 157 7.19 -17.53 -20.73
C VAL A 157 6.14 -16.50 -21.13
N LEU A 158 5.79 -15.54 -20.25
CA LEU A 158 4.85 -14.47 -20.57
C LEU A 158 5.30 -13.59 -21.75
N MET A 159 6.61 -13.38 -21.90
CA MET A 159 7.15 -12.63 -23.04
C MET A 159 7.15 -13.44 -24.33
N ALA A 160 7.41 -14.76 -24.24
CA ALA A 160 7.36 -15.68 -25.35
C ALA A 160 5.92 -15.91 -25.84
N GLU A 161 4.94 -15.98 -24.93
CA GLU A 161 3.51 -16.18 -25.22
C GLU A 161 2.99 -15.10 -26.19
N LYS A 162 3.43 -13.85 -26.02
CA LYS A 162 3.08 -12.74 -26.93
C LYS A 162 3.51 -12.96 -28.38
N LYS A 163 4.52 -13.80 -28.60
CA LYS A 163 5.03 -14.16 -29.93
C LYS A 163 4.45 -15.46 -30.46
N GLY A 164 3.90 -16.29 -29.58
CA GLY A 164 3.57 -17.67 -29.85
C GLY A 164 4.81 -18.56 -29.74
N PHE A 165 4.66 -19.68 -29.05
CA PHE A 165 5.64 -20.76 -28.95
C PHE A 165 4.92 -22.10 -29.11
N ASP A 166 5.67 -23.18 -29.32
CA ASP A 166 5.12 -24.51 -29.52
C ASP A 166 4.56 -25.08 -28.19
N MET A 167 3.23 -25.18 -28.09
CA MET A 167 2.56 -25.67 -26.87
C MET A 167 2.84 -27.14 -26.58
N GLU A 168 3.07 -27.99 -27.58
CA GLU A 168 3.36 -29.41 -27.32
C GLU A 168 4.75 -29.57 -26.68
N LYS A 169 5.73 -28.77 -27.13
CA LYS A 169 7.05 -28.71 -26.50
C LYS A 169 6.98 -28.11 -25.11
N TYR A 170 6.17 -27.07 -24.92
CA TYR A 170 5.97 -26.47 -23.61
C TYR A 170 5.34 -27.43 -22.62
N ILE A 171 4.33 -28.20 -23.02
CA ILE A 171 3.74 -29.26 -22.17
C ILE A 171 4.82 -30.27 -21.77
N LYS A 172 5.64 -30.76 -22.70
CA LYS A 172 6.74 -31.69 -22.39
C LYS A 172 7.76 -31.09 -21.42
N PHE A 173 8.09 -29.81 -21.60
CA PHE A 173 8.98 -29.07 -20.72
C PHE A 173 8.40 -28.93 -19.30
N VAL A 174 7.15 -28.47 -19.17
CA VAL A 174 6.52 -28.33 -17.85
C VAL A 174 6.35 -29.70 -17.18
N MET A 175 5.96 -30.74 -17.91
CA MET A 175 5.89 -32.11 -17.37
C MET A 175 7.25 -32.66 -16.92
N ARG A 176 8.36 -32.21 -17.54
CA ARG A 176 9.73 -32.52 -17.08
C ARG A 176 10.00 -31.84 -15.74
N ILE A 177 9.67 -30.55 -15.63
CA ILE A 177 9.86 -29.77 -14.40
C ILE A 177 8.98 -30.31 -13.28
N ILE A 178 7.72 -30.66 -13.51
CA ILE A 178 6.84 -31.21 -12.47
C ILE A 178 7.45 -32.47 -11.83
N LYS A 179 8.15 -33.30 -12.63
CA LYS A 179 8.78 -34.53 -12.14
C LYS A 179 10.07 -34.28 -11.36
N THR A 180 10.83 -33.24 -11.69
CA THR A 180 12.10 -32.91 -11.00
C THR A 180 11.87 -31.97 -9.83
N GLU A 181 11.16 -30.87 -10.06
CA GLU A 181 10.89 -29.79 -9.11
C GLU A 181 9.43 -29.30 -9.26
N PRO A 182 8.47 -29.92 -8.55
CA PRO A 182 7.07 -29.56 -8.69
C PRO A 182 6.76 -28.13 -8.29
N GLU A 183 7.52 -27.52 -7.37
CA GLU A 183 7.32 -26.15 -6.90
C GLU A 183 7.51 -25.12 -8.02
N THR A 184 8.59 -25.24 -8.78
CA THR A 184 8.92 -24.36 -9.91
C THR A 184 7.89 -24.47 -11.04
N ALA A 185 7.32 -25.65 -11.24
CA ALA A 185 6.34 -25.89 -12.30
C ALA A 185 4.98 -25.21 -12.08
N ILE A 186 4.60 -24.88 -10.85
CA ILE A 186 3.24 -24.43 -10.52
C ILE A 186 2.83 -23.18 -11.29
N LEU A 187 3.72 -22.17 -11.35
CA LEU A 187 3.46 -20.95 -12.12
C LEU A 187 3.35 -21.23 -13.62
N LEU A 188 4.10 -22.21 -14.11
CA LEU A 188 4.14 -22.58 -15.52
C LEU A 188 2.89 -23.35 -15.96
N ILE A 189 2.32 -24.17 -15.07
CA ILE A 189 1.10 -24.95 -15.31
C ILE A 189 -0.09 -24.05 -15.62
N LEU A 190 -0.17 -22.87 -14.99
CA LEU A 190 -1.23 -21.88 -15.24
C LEU A 190 -1.29 -21.39 -16.70
N ARG A 191 -0.24 -21.65 -17.49
CA ARG A 191 -0.15 -21.27 -18.91
C ARG A 191 -0.27 -22.45 -19.87
N ILE A 192 -0.45 -23.67 -19.36
CA ILE A 192 -0.68 -24.83 -20.22
C ILE A 192 -2.10 -24.78 -20.79
N ASN A 193 -2.25 -25.19 -22.04
CA ASN A 193 -3.55 -25.50 -22.61
C ASN A 193 -3.94 -26.94 -22.21
N PHE A 194 -4.88 -27.06 -21.29
CA PHE A 194 -5.38 -28.36 -20.79
C PHE A 194 -6.07 -29.20 -21.86
N ASP A 195 -6.59 -28.58 -22.93
CA ASP A 195 -7.23 -29.33 -24.04
C ASP A 195 -6.23 -30.20 -24.83
N LEU A 196 -4.93 -29.90 -24.73
CA LEU A 196 -3.85 -30.62 -25.41
C LEU A 196 -3.17 -31.67 -24.51
N LEU A 197 -3.55 -31.74 -23.23
CA LEU A 197 -3.02 -32.70 -22.28
C LEU A 197 -3.75 -34.04 -22.40
N PRO A 198 -3.03 -35.17 -22.48
CA PRO A 198 -3.67 -36.47 -22.36
C PRO A 198 -4.12 -36.71 -20.90
N GLU A 199 -5.20 -37.50 -20.75
CA GLU A 199 -5.91 -37.71 -19.48
C GLU A 199 -5.01 -38.26 -18.35
N ASP A 200 -3.95 -38.99 -18.70
CA ASP A 200 -2.94 -39.47 -17.75
C ASP A 200 -2.08 -38.36 -17.16
N GLN A 201 -1.67 -37.39 -17.98
CA GLN A 201 -0.87 -36.23 -17.56
C GLN A 201 -1.73 -35.22 -16.80
N GLU A 202 -2.97 -35.03 -17.24
CA GLU A 202 -3.96 -34.22 -16.54
C GLU A 202 -4.19 -34.76 -15.13
N ASN A 203 -4.48 -36.05 -14.99
CA ASN A 203 -4.63 -36.70 -13.70
C ASN A 203 -3.35 -36.55 -12.84
N TYR A 204 -2.16 -36.66 -13.43
CA TYR A 204 -0.91 -36.49 -12.68
C TYR A 204 -0.76 -35.07 -12.10
N ILE A 205 -1.12 -34.04 -12.86
CA ILE A 205 -1.14 -32.65 -12.39
C ILE A 205 -2.15 -32.49 -11.25
N PHE A 206 -3.38 -32.96 -11.44
CA PHE A 206 -4.45 -32.83 -10.45
C PHE A 206 -4.26 -33.71 -9.20
N HIS A 207 -3.38 -34.69 -9.20
CA HIS A 207 -3.09 -35.49 -8.00
C HIS A 207 -1.78 -35.09 -7.30
N CYS A 208 -1.07 -34.09 -7.82
CA CYS A 208 0.16 -33.60 -7.19
C CYS A 208 -0.16 -32.77 -5.93
N PRO A 209 0.23 -33.22 -4.71
CA PRO A 209 -0.12 -32.54 -3.47
C PRO A 209 0.44 -31.11 -3.38
N MET A 210 1.63 -30.87 -3.94
CA MET A 210 2.29 -29.56 -3.93
C MET A 210 1.50 -28.51 -4.73
N ILE A 211 0.87 -28.92 -5.84
CA ILE A 211 0.01 -28.03 -6.64
C ILE A 211 -1.24 -27.64 -5.84
N HIS A 212 -1.84 -28.59 -5.12
CA HIS A 212 -2.97 -28.33 -4.23
C HIS A 212 -2.60 -27.39 -3.09
N GLU A 213 -1.48 -27.65 -2.41
CA GLU A 213 -1.04 -26.81 -1.30
C GLU A 213 -0.77 -25.37 -1.73
N GLN A 214 -0.07 -25.17 -2.84
CA GLN A 214 0.25 -23.83 -3.34
C GLN A 214 -0.97 -23.10 -3.91
N SER A 215 -1.89 -23.82 -4.57
CA SER A 215 -3.16 -23.22 -5.01
C SER A 215 -4.01 -22.79 -3.83
N ILE A 216 -4.11 -23.63 -2.78
CA ILE A 216 -4.77 -23.26 -1.52
C ILE A 216 -4.09 -22.04 -0.89
N ASN A 217 -2.76 -22.03 -0.80
CA ASN A 217 -2.01 -20.90 -0.24
C ASN A 217 -2.25 -19.61 -1.03
N PHE A 218 -2.33 -19.69 -2.36
CA PHE A 218 -2.66 -18.54 -3.21
C PHE A 218 -4.07 -18.02 -2.92
N PHE A 219 -5.09 -18.88 -2.82
CA PHE A 219 -6.45 -18.46 -2.49
C PHE A 219 -6.56 -17.89 -1.07
N VAL A 220 -5.85 -18.48 -0.10
CA VAL A 220 -5.77 -17.95 1.28
C VAL A 220 -5.11 -16.58 1.29
N ALA A 221 -3.98 -16.40 0.59
CA ALA A 221 -3.31 -15.11 0.48
C ALA A 221 -4.18 -14.06 -0.21
N MET A 222 -4.92 -14.45 -1.25
CA MET A 222 -5.88 -13.57 -1.93
C MET A 222 -7.03 -13.17 -1.00
N ALA A 223 -7.61 -14.11 -0.26
CA ALA A 223 -8.67 -13.84 0.70
C ALA A 223 -8.17 -12.90 1.82
N LEU A 224 -6.99 -13.16 2.38
CA LEU A 224 -6.36 -12.30 3.40
C LEU A 224 -6.06 -10.90 2.85
N SER A 225 -5.60 -10.80 1.60
CA SER A 225 -5.35 -9.51 0.95
C SER A 225 -6.66 -8.72 0.73
N SER A 226 -7.72 -9.41 0.32
CA SER A 226 -9.06 -8.82 0.17
C SER A 226 -9.61 -8.32 1.52
N VAL A 227 -9.54 -9.13 2.58
CA VAL A 227 -9.92 -8.74 3.93
C VAL A 227 -9.10 -7.53 4.41
N ARG A 228 -7.79 -7.55 4.17
CA ARG A 228 -6.91 -6.41 4.50
C ARG A 228 -7.31 -5.15 3.74
N TRP A 229 -7.66 -5.27 2.47
CA TRP A 229 -8.12 -4.15 1.66
C TRP A 229 -9.45 -3.58 2.17
N HIS A 230 -10.41 -4.45 2.52
CA HIS A 230 -11.67 -4.03 3.14
C HIS A 230 -11.45 -3.33 4.48
N ALA A 231 -10.67 -3.92 5.39
CA ALA A 231 -10.35 -3.32 6.68
C ALA A 231 -9.65 -1.97 6.53
N ARG A 232 -8.75 -1.83 5.55
CA ARG A 232 -8.10 -0.55 5.26
C ARG A 232 -9.09 0.49 4.74
N THR A 233 -9.98 0.09 3.84
CA THR A 233 -10.99 0.99 3.26
C THR A 233 -11.97 1.48 4.33
N GLU A 234 -12.38 0.59 5.24
CA GLU A 234 -13.24 0.93 6.38
C GLU A 234 -12.52 1.85 7.38
N LEU A 235 -11.24 1.59 7.66
CA LEU A 235 -10.42 2.48 8.47
C LEU A 235 -10.29 3.87 7.83
N GLU A 236 -10.03 3.94 6.53
CA GLU A 236 -9.98 5.22 5.80
C GLU A 236 -11.34 5.96 5.88
N ALA A 237 -12.46 5.25 5.70
CA ALA A 237 -13.80 5.83 5.83
C ALA A 237 -14.09 6.36 7.24
N THR A 238 -13.74 5.61 8.29
CA THR A 238 -13.91 6.05 9.68
C THR A 238 -13.01 7.22 10.02
N THR A 239 -11.76 7.24 9.55
CA THR A 239 -10.86 8.39 9.75
C THR A 239 -11.39 9.65 9.08
N ASN A 240 -11.90 9.56 7.85
CA ASN A 240 -12.51 10.69 7.15
C ASN A 240 -13.75 11.20 7.91
N TYR A 241 -14.61 10.30 8.38
CA TYR A 241 -15.76 10.67 9.21
C TYR A 241 -15.34 11.42 10.49
N HIS A 242 -14.29 10.97 11.16
CA HIS A 242 -13.78 11.67 12.35
C HIS A 242 -13.16 13.03 12.02
N ILE A 243 -12.48 13.16 10.88
CA ILE A 243 -11.96 14.45 10.41
C ILE A 243 -13.11 15.42 10.15
N ASP A 244 -14.18 14.97 9.48
CA ASP A 244 -15.36 15.80 9.22
C ASP A 244 -16.04 16.24 10.52
N LEU A 245 -16.20 15.33 11.49
CA LEU A 245 -16.74 15.66 12.80
C LEU A 245 -15.89 16.69 13.56
N LEU A 246 -14.56 16.58 13.48
CA LEU A 246 -13.65 17.57 14.08
C LEU A 246 -13.77 18.93 13.40
N ASN A 247 -13.90 18.97 12.08
CA ASN A 247 -14.12 20.22 11.33
C ASN A 247 -15.45 20.88 11.72
N ASP A 248 -16.53 20.10 11.85
CA ASP A 248 -17.82 20.60 12.32
C ASP A 248 -17.73 21.12 13.76
N PHE A 249 -17.00 20.44 14.63
CA PHE A 249 -16.76 20.89 16.00
C PHE A 249 -15.97 22.20 16.04
N LEU A 250 -14.91 22.34 15.24
CA LEU A 250 -14.14 23.58 15.11
C LEU A 250 -15.03 24.72 14.62
N LYS A 251 -15.86 24.48 13.60
CA LYS A 251 -16.81 25.48 13.10
C LYS A 251 -17.83 25.90 14.17
N ASN A 252 -18.33 24.95 14.96
CA ASN A 252 -19.23 25.25 16.08
C ASN A 252 -18.53 26.07 17.18
N ILE A 253 -17.25 25.81 17.45
CA ILE A 253 -16.43 26.64 18.37
C ILE A 253 -16.27 28.06 17.81
N GLU A 254 -15.98 28.20 16.52
CA GLU A 254 -15.86 29.53 15.91
C GLU A 254 -17.16 30.33 15.99
N VAL A 255 -18.30 29.69 15.74
CA VAL A 255 -19.62 30.33 15.87
C VAL A 255 -19.92 30.70 17.32
N THR A 256 -19.67 29.81 18.28
CA THR A 256 -19.90 30.12 19.70
C THR A 256 -18.97 31.23 20.20
N LYS A 257 -17.71 31.24 19.78
CA LYS A 257 -16.76 32.33 20.04
C LYS A 257 -17.25 33.65 19.44
N ALA A 258 -17.69 33.65 18.19
CA ALA A 258 -18.22 34.86 17.54
C ALA A 258 -19.44 35.40 18.28
N ASN A 259 -20.36 34.52 18.70
CA ASN A 259 -21.52 34.90 19.50
C ASN A 259 -21.12 35.47 20.88
N LEU A 260 -20.14 34.87 21.56
CA LEU A 260 -19.65 35.36 22.83
C LEU A 260 -18.98 36.75 22.70
N ILE A 261 -18.15 36.94 21.68
CA ILE A 261 -17.54 38.25 21.39
C ILE A 261 -18.62 39.29 21.12
N LYS A 262 -19.66 38.93 20.37
CA LYS A 262 -20.79 39.82 20.11
C LYS A 262 -21.53 40.17 21.40
N GLN A 263 -21.87 39.20 22.23
CA GLN A 263 -22.51 39.44 23.53
C GLN A 263 -21.66 40.37 24.41
N LEU A 264 -20.34 40.16 24.45
CA LEU A 264 -19.43 40.98 25.24
C LEU A 264 -19.29 42.40 24.68
N ALA A 265 -19.37 42.57 23.36
CA ALA A 265 -19.43 43.89 22.72
C ALA A 265 -20.77 44.60 23.03
N ASP A 266 -21.89 43.88 22.94
CA ASP A 266 -23.22 44.41 23.25
C ASP A 266 -23.29 44.86 24.75
N GLU A 267 -22.75 44.05 25.68
CA GLU A 267 -22.63 44.41 27.10
C GLU A 267 -21.72 45.61 27.33
N HIS A 268 -20.60 45.71 26.60
CA HIS A 268 -19.70 46.85 26.70
C HIS A 268 -20.33 48.14 26.18
N ASP A 269 -21.09 48.06 25.08
CA ASP A 269 -21.81 49.21 24.52
C ASP A 269 -22.92 49.68 25.45
N GLU A 270 -23.66 48.76 26.10
CA GLU A 270 -24.65 49.09 27.13
C GLU A 270 -23.99 49.81 28.33
N GLN A 271 -22.84 49.30 28.81
CA GLN A 271 -22.08 49.97 29.87
C GLN A 271 -21.56 51.36 29.45
N MET A 272 -21.14 51.52 28.19
CA MET A 272 -20.71 52.81 27.67
C MET A 272 -21.86 53.81 27.54
N ASP A 273 -23.04 53.36 27.11
CA ASP A 273 -24.23 54.19 27.10
C ASP A 273 -24.60 54.63 28.53
N GLU A 274 -24.56 53.73 29.51
CA GLU A 274 -24.76 54.10 30.92
C GLU A 274 -23.77 55.18 31.37
N ILE A 275 -22.47 55.00 31.07
CA ILE A 275 -21.44 56.00 31.40
C ILE A 275 -21.72 57.33 30.68
N MET A 276 -22.08 57.31 29.40
CA MET A 276 -22.41 58.51 28.64
C MET A 276 -23.62 59.25 29.23
N THR A 277 -24.68 58.54 29.64
CA THR A 277 -25.82 59.20 30.31
C THR A 277 -25.45 59.82 31.65
N VAL A 278 -24.53 59.19 32.40
CA VAL A 278 -23.99 59.77 33.64
C VAL A 278 -23.16 61.01 33.32
N LEU A 279 -22.34 60.97 32.26
CA LEU A 279 -21.51 62.07 31.82
C LEU A 279 -22.35 63.25 31.33
N GLU A 280 -23.43 63.00 30.59
CA GLU A 280 -24.40 64.03 30.18
C GLU A 280 -25.10 64.67 31.38
N LYS A 281 -25.52 63.87 32.37
CA LYS A 281 -26.07 64.39 33.63
C LYS A 281 -25.06 65.26 34.37
N GLN A 282 -23.81 64.81 34.45
CA GLN A 282 -22.72 65.58 35.06
C GLN A 282 -22.43 66.86 34.27
N HIS A 283 -22.48 66.82 32.94
CA HIS A 283 -22.28 67.99 32.09
C HIS A 283 -23.39 69.03 32.29
N ALA A 284 -24.66 68.60 32.33
CA ALA A 284 -25.78 69.48 32.64
C ALA A 284 -25.66 70.12 34.03
N ILE A 285 -25.22 69.36 35.04
CA ILE A 285 -24.94 69.92 36.37
C ILE A 285 -23.79 70.94 36.32
N ILE A 286 -22.73 70.68 35.54
CA ILE A 286 -21.62 71.62 35.36
C ILE A 286 -22.10 72.88 34.65
N GLU A 287 -22.97 72.77 33.65
CA GLU A 287 -23.56 73.89 32.92
C GLU A 287 -24.44 74.73 33.85
N ASP A 288 -25.33 74.11 34.63
CA ASP A 288 -26.13 74.78 35.67
C ASP A 288 -25.22 75.51 36.68
N LEU A 289 -24.14 74.85 37.14
CA LEU A 289 -23.16 75.48 38.03
C LEU A 289 -22.44 76.64 37.35
N SER A 290 -22.14 76.53 36.06
CA SER A 290 -21.50 77.59 35.28
C SER A 290 -22.43 78.79 35.08
N ASP A 291 -23.73 78.56 34.89
CA ASP A 291 -24.76 79.59 34.79
C ASP A 291 -24.95 80.28 36.14
N ILE A 292 -24.98 79.53 37.24
CA ILE A 292 -24.99 80.09 38.60
C ILE A 292 -23.73 80.93 38.84
N LEU A 293 -22.55 80.46 38.42
CA LEU A 293 -21.31 81.21 38.54
C LEU A 293 -21.30 82.46 37.66
N ALA A 294 -21.85 82.39 36.45
CA ALA A 294 -21.98 83.54 35.56
C ALA A 294 -22.98 84.57 36.13
N GLU A 295 -24.10 84.12 36.69
CA GLU A 295 -25.07 84.97 37.37
C GLU A 295 -24.47 85.60 38.63
N GLN A 296 -23.67 84.85 39.39
CA GLN A 296 -22.92 85.37 40.54
C GLN A 296 -21.83 86.36 40.10
N ALA A 297 -21.10 86.10 39.02
CA ALA A 297 -20.12 87.00 38.45
C ALA A 297 -20.78 88.30 37.94
N GLN A 298 -21.95 88.20 37.31
CA GLN A 298 -22.75 89.35 36.88
C GLN A 298 -23.31 90.13 38.09
N LYS A 299 -23.75 89.44 39.16
CA LYS A 299 -24.12 90.06 40.44
C LYS A 299 -22.92 90.67 41.16
N LEU A 300 -21.70 90.16 40.95
CA LEU A 300 -20.46 90.76 41.41
C LEU A 300 -20.09 91.99 40.56
N GLU A 301 -20.34 91.99 39.25
CA GLU A 301 -20.12 93.15 38.37
C GLU A 301 -21.16 94.27 38.55
N THR A 302 -22.42 93.92 38.85
CA THR A 302 -23.56 94.87 38.92
C THR A 302 -24.12 95.11 40.33
N GLY A 303 -23.73 94.31 41.32
CA GLY A 303 -24.08 94.47 42.73
C GLY A 303 -23.12 95.39 43.50
N PRO A 304 -23.38 95.67 44.79
CA PRO A 304 -22.61 96.60 45.61
C PRO A 304 -21.15 96.15 45.91
N LEU A 305 -20.66 95.09 45.25
CA LEU A 305 -19.30 94.57 45.30
C LEU A 305 -18.56 94.69 43.95
N SER A 306 -19.11 95.47 43.01
CA SER A 306 -18.49 95.82 41.73
C SER A 306 -17.09 96.44 41.90
N VAL A 307 -16.24 96.20 40.90
CA VAL A 307 -14.77 96.35 40.79
C VAL A 307 -14.24 97.79 40.98
N ASN A 308 -15.03 98.71 41.54
CA ASN A 308 -14.55 100.02 42.04
C ASN A 308 -14.36 100.07 43.57
N GLY A 309 -14.53 98.95 44.28
CA GLY A 309 -14.22 98.82 45.72
C GLY A 309 -12.86 98.17 45.95
N GLN A 310 -12.03 98.82 46.77
CA GLN A 310 -10.66 98.41 47.14
C GLN A 310 -10.54 96.94 47.54
N GLY A 311 -9.40 96.32 47.20
CA GLY A 311 -9.07 94.94 47.55
C GLY A 311 -9.32 94.65 49.03
N ASP A 312 -10.38 93.90 49.31
CA ASP A 312 -10.79 93.55 50.66
C ASP A 312 -10.19 92.19 51.04
N GLU A 313 -9.44 92.18 52.13
CA GLU A 313 -8.65 91.05 52.64
C GLU A 313 -9.53 89.82 52.96
N ARG A 314 -10.84 90.02 53.08
CA ARG A 314 -11.86 88.98 53.23
C ARG A 314 -12.09 88.15 51.97
N VAL A 315 -11.99 88.74 50.78
CA VAL A 315 -12.18 88.00 49.51
C VAL A 315 -11.02 87.04 49.26
N ASN A 316 -9.79 87.45 49.60
CA ASN A 316 -8.63 86.56 49.55
C ASN A 316 -8.70 85.43 50.57
N LYS A 317 -9.28 85.67 51.77
CA LYS A 317 -9.55 84.59 52.73
C LYS A 317 -10.59 83.61 52.23
N ILE A 318 -11.72 84.10 51.68
CA ILE A 318 -12.78 83.24 51.12
C ILE A 318 -12.24 82.42 49.95
N ARG A 319 -11.41 83.02 49.08
CA ARG A 319 -10.76 82.29 47.98
C ARG A 319 -9.78 81.23 48.49
N HIS A 320 -8.98 81.54 49.50
CA HIS A 320 -8.04 80.58 50.07
C HIS A 320 -8.75 79.45 50.83
N ASP A 321 -9.84 79.76 51.53
CA ASP A 321 -10.70 78.77 52.19
C ASP A 321 -11.40 77.87 51.16
N ALA A 322 -11.91 78.44 50.05
CA ALA A 322 -12.47 77.66 48.94
C ALA A 322 -11.42 76.79 48.24
N GLU A 323 -10.20 77.28 48.01
CA GLU A 323 -9.10 76.48 47.46
C GLU A 323 -8.70 75.34 48.43
N ASN A 324 -8.70 75.58 49.74
CA ASN A 324 -8.42 74.55 50.75
C ASN A 324 -9.56 73.52 50.85
N ASP A 325 -10.81 73.93 50.72
CA ASP A 325 -11.96 73.02 50.70
C ASP A 325 -11.96 72.17 49.43
N ILE A 326 -11.69 72.74 48.26
CA ILE A 326 -11.52 71.99 47.01
C ILE A 326 -10.39 70.97 47.14
N ARG A 327 -9.27 71.35 47.77
CA ARG A 327 -8.15 70.43 47.99
C ARG A 327 -8.54 69.27 48.92
N ARG A 328 -9.27 69.55 50.00
CA ARG A 328 -9.79 68.53 50.92
C ARG A 328 -10.77 67.58 50.23
N TYR A 329 -11.68 68.11 49.41
CA TYR A 329 -12.60 67.27 48.63
C TYR A 329 -11.84 66.41 47.61
N THR A 330 -10.81 66.94 46.96
CA THR A 330 -9.99 66.19 46.00
C THR A 330 -9.18 65.09 46.69
N GLU A 331 -8.60 65.37 47.86
CA GLU A 331 -7.89 64.39 48.70
C GLU A 331 -8.87 63.30 49.17
N ALA A 332 -10.05 63.67 49.67
CA ALA A 332 -11.08 62.72 50.12
C ALA A 332 -11.61 61.82 48.99
N VAL A 333 -11.81 62.38 47.79
CA VAL A 333 -12.23 61.61 46.61
C VAL A 333 -11.13 60.64 46.16
N ASN A 334 -9.86 61.07 46.18
CA ASN A 334 -8.74 60.17 45.87
C ASN A 334 -8.59 59.05 46.91
N ASP A 335 -8.80 59.34 48.19
CA ASP A 335 -8.76 58.32 49.25
C ASP A 335 -9.89 57.31 49.09
N GLN A 336 -11.11 57.76 48.76
CA GLN A 336 -12.23 56.86 48.45
C GLN A 336 -11.98 56.02 47.19
N LEU A 337 -11.36 56.60 46.15
CA LEU A 337 -11.01 55.90 44.93
C LEU A 337 -9.96 54.80 45.22
N ASN A 338 -8.96 55.10 46.04
CA ASN A 338 -7.93 54.15 46.44
C ASN A 338 -8.50 53.03 47.33
N GLU A 339 -9.39 53.35 48.27
CA GLU A 339 -10.11 52.33 49.05
C GLU A 339 -10.96 51.42 48.18
N ASN A 340 -11.72 51.98 47.23
CA ASN A 340 -12.56 51.19 46.33
C ASN A 340 -11.71 50.29 45.42
N ARG A 341 -10.58 50.80 44.92
CA ARG A 341 -9.63 50.01 44.13
C ARG A 341 -9.04 48.86 44.95
N ALA A 342 -8.67 49.10 46.20
CA ALA A 342 -8.15 48.06 47.09
C ALA A 342 -9.21 46.99 47.41
N ARG A 343 -10.46 47.40 47.69
CA ARG A 343 -11.59 46.46 47.89
C ARG A 343 -11.86 45.62 46.66
N PHE A 344 -11.83 46.23 45.47
CA PHE A 344 -12.05 45.52 44.21
C PHE A 344 -10.94 44.50 43.93
N MET A 345 -9.67 44.87 44.12
CA MET A 345 -8.55 43.94 43.96
C MET A 345 -8.61 42.77 44.94
N ASN A 346 -8.96 43.03 46.22
CA ASN A 346 -9.15 41.96 47.20
C ASN A 346 -10.30 41.02 46.84
N ASN A 347 -11.43 41.54 46.32
CA ASN A 347 -12.54 40.71 45.87
C ASN A 347 -12.16 39.83 44.68
N ILE A 348 -11.34 40.34 43.74
CA ILE A 348 -10.83 39.56 42.61
C ILE A 348 -9.89 38.46 43.10
N GLU A 349 -8.97 38.77 44.01
CA GLU A 349 -8.06 37.77 44.57
C GLU A 349 -8.82 36.67 45.32
N GLU A 350 -9.86 37.02 46.09
CA GLU A 350 -10.71 36.07 46.80
C GLU A 350 -11.52 35.18 45.84
N THR A 351 -12.08 35.76 44.76
CA THR A 351 -12.81 34.96 43.75
C THR A 351 -11.89 34.03 42.97
N ILE A 352 -10.69 34.46 42.61
CA ILE A 352 -9.69 33.60 41.95
C ILE A 352 -9.30 32.44 42.86
N GLU A 353 -9.05 32.69 44.14
CA GLU A 353 -8.66 31.64 45.09
C GLU A 353 -9.81 30.67 45.37
N ASN A 354 -11.06 31.15 45.40
CA ASN A 354 -12.26 30.31 45.54
C ASN A 354 -12.44 29.36 44.34
N VAL A 355 -12.32 29.87 43.11
CA VAL A 355 -12.43 29.05 41.88
C VAL A 355 -11.32 27.99 41.83
N LYS A 356 -10.10 28.37 42.19
CA LYS A 356 -8.95 27.45 42.26
C LYS A 356 -9.18 26.35 43.30
N ASN A 357 -9.71 26.70 44.47
CA ASN A 357 -10.04 25.73 45.52
C ASN A 357 -11.18 24.79 45.12
N GLU A 358 -12.21 25.28 44.42
CA GLU A 358 -13.26 24.43 43.85
C GLU A 358 -12.71 23.46 42.80
N TRP A 359 -11.82 23.94 41.92
CA TRP A 359 -11.20 23.10 40.90
C TRP A 359 -10.34 22.00 41.52
N ILE A 360 -9.52 22.33 42.51
CA ILE A 360 -8.72 21.35 43.27
C ILE A 360 -9.64 20.34 43.97
N LYS A 361 -10.73 20.79 44.60
CA LYS A 361 -11.70 19.90 45.26
C LYS A 361 -12.38 18.96 44.27
N ASN A 362 -12.71 19.42 43.07
CA ASN A 362 -13.32 18.61 42.02
C ASN A 362 -12.36 17.57 41.42
N MET A 363 -11.05 17.86 41.37
CA MET A 363 -10.04 16.94 40.82
C MET A 363 -9.48 15.95 41.86
N THR A 364 -9.51 16.32 43.15
CA THR A 364 -8.88 15.55 44.24
C THR A 364 -9.86 14.61 44.95
N ASP A 365 -11.17 14.74 44.74
CA ASP A 365 -12.18 13.89 45.38
C ASP A 365 -12.34 12.55 44.64
N PRO A 366 -11.83 11.43 45.20
CA PRO A 366 -11.82 10.13 44.52
C PRO A 366 -13.23 9.56 44.30
N VAL A 367 -14.25 10.03 45.02
CA VAL A 367 -15.64 9.57 44.88
C VAL A 367 -16.25 10.10 43.59
N ARG A 368 -16.07 11.39 43.29
CA ARG A 368 -16.58 12.01 42.06
C ARG A 368 -15.88 11.51 40.81
N VAL A 369 -14.58 11.25 40.90
CA VAL A 369 -13.81 10.64 39.82
C VAL A 369 -14.31 9.21 39.55
N LYS A 370 -14.59 8.43 40.60
CA LYS A 370 -15.23 7.10 40.46
C LYS A 370 -16.61 7.18 39.83
N GLU A 371 -17.49 8.08 40.28
CA GLU A 371 -18.83 8.26 39.70
C GLU A 371 -18.78 8.64 38.20
N ALA A 372 -17.84 9.52 37.82
CA ALA A 372 -17.63 9.88 36.42
C ALA A 372 -17.11 8.70 35.58
N HIS A 373 -16.24 7.85 36.15
CA HIS A 373 -15.78 6.62 35.50
C HIS A 373 -16.86 5.55 35.43
N GLU A 374 -17.68 5.38 36.46
CA GLU A 374 -18.82 4.46 36.48
C GLU A 374 -19.87 4.86 35.44
N LYS A 375 -20.14 6.16 35.29
CA LYS A 375 -21.04 6.65 34.24
C LYS A 375 -20.52 6.31 32.84
N LYS A 376 -19.22 6.51 32.60
CA LYS A 376 -18.58 6.14 31.32
C LYS A 376 -18.56 4.62 31.11
N LEU A 377 -18.33 3.83 32.15
CA LEU A 377 -18.41 2.36 32.07
C LEU A 377 -19.83 1.90 31.70
N ASN A 378 -20.85 2.49 32.32
CA ASN A 378 -22.25 2.19 31.98
C ASN A 378 -22.60 2.57 30.54
N GLU A 379 -22.07 3.69 30.03
CA GLU A 379 -22.23 4.09 28.62
C GLU A 379 -21.56 3.09 27.67
N ILE A 380 -20.37 2.59 28.01
CA ILE A 380 -19.67 1.55 27.25
C ILE A 380 -20.44 0.23 27.29
N ASP A 381 -20.94 -0.19 28.44
CA ASP A 381 -21.75 -1.43 28.57
C ASP A 381 -23.03 -1.35 27.73
N GLN A 382 -23.68 -0.19 27.68
CA GLN A 382 -24.84 0.02 26.80
C GLN A 382 -24.47 -0.11 25.32
N GLN A 383 -23.31 0.42 24.92
CA GLN A 383 -22.82 0.28 23.54
C GLN A 383 -22.46 -1.17 23.20
N CYS A 384 -21.76 -1.88 24.11
CA CYS A 384 -21.44 -3.29 23.95
C CYS A 384 -22.71 -4.15 23.81
N ASN A 385 -23.73 -3.90 24.63
CA ASN A 385 -25.01 -4.61 24.53
C ASN A 385 -25.71 -4.35 23.19
N LYS A 386 -25.66 -3.11 22.68
CA LYS A 386 -26.22 -2.77 21.38
C LYS A 386 -25.46 -3.46 20.23
N GLN A 387 -24.13 -3.55 20.32
CA GLN A 387 -23.31 -4.26 19.34
C GLN A 387 -23.56 -5.77 19.39
N GLN A 388 -23.73 -6.36 20.57
CA GLN A 388 -24.09 -7.77 20.71
C GLN A 388 -25.44 -8.08 20.07
N GLN A 389 -26.45 -7.23 20.27
CA GLN A 389 -27.75 -7.38 19.61
C GLN A 389 -27.64 -7.31 18.08
N GLN A 390 -26.78 -6.44 17.54
CA GLN A 390 -26.52 -6.37 16.10
C GLN A 390 -25.83 -7.63 15.58
N LEU A 391 -24.86 -8.17 16.33
CA LEU A 391 -24.21 -9.44 15.98
C LEU A 391 -25.20 -10.60 15.98
N ASP A 392 -26.08 -10.68 16.99
CA ASP A 392 -27.10 -11.72 17.06
C ASP A 392 -28.10 -11.62 15.89
N GLN A 393 -28.44 -10.39 15.46
CA GLN A 393 -29.27 -10.16 14.28
C GLN A 393 -28.57 -10.62 12.99
N ILE A 394 -27.32 -10.22 12.78
CA ILE A 394 -26.52 -10.62 11.60
C ILE A 394 -26.37 -12.13 11.55
N GLN A 395 -26.10 -12.77 12.69
CA GLN A 395 -26.01 -14.22 12.79
C GLN A 395 -27.32 -14.90 12.36
N GLY A 396 -28.47 -14.37 12.81
CA GLY A 396 -29.79 -14.84 12.38
C GLY A 396 -30.04 -14.69 10.87
N GLU A 397 -29.62 -13.57 10.27
CA GLU A 397 -29.72 -13.34 8.82
C GLU A 397 -28.83 -14.33 8.03
N VAL A 398 -27.59 -14.54 8.49
CA VAL A 398 -26.66 -15.49 7.89
C VAL A 398 -27.21 -16.91 7.95
N ASP A 399 -27.80 -17.32 9.08
CA ASP A 399 -28.37 -18.67 9.21
C ASP A 399 -29.63 -18.84 8.35
N THR A 400 -30.40 -17.77 8.15
CA THR A 400 -31.53 -17.75 7.18
C THR A 400 -31.05 -17.92 5.73
N ILE A 401 -29.97 -17.23 5.35
CA ILE A 401 -29.38 -17.34 4.00
C ILE A 401 -28.85 -18.76 3.76
N LYS A 402 -28.12 -19.31 4.73
CA LYS A 402 -27.60 -20.69 4.69
C LYS A 402 -28.74 -21.70 4.52
N ALA A 403 -29.81 -21.57 5.31
CA ALA A 403 -30.97 -22.46 5.23
C ALA A 403 -31.67 -22.36 3.86
N THR A 404 -31.82 -21.14 3.32
CA THR A 404 -32.40 -20.92 1.99
C THR A 404 -31.55 -21.54 0.89
N LEU A 405 -30.23 -21.39 0.95
CA LEU A 405 -29.33 -21.97 -0.04
C LEU A 405 -29.36 -23.51 -0.02
N LEU A 406 -29.32 -24.10 1.18
CA LEU A 406 -29.43 -25.56 1.34
C LEU A 406 -30.78 -26.09 0.87
N ALA A 407 -31.87 -25.40 1.20
CA ALA A 407 -33.20 -25.74 0.72
C ALA A 407 -33.28 -25.72 -0.81
N LYS A 408 -32.66 -24.72 -1.45
CA LYS A 408 -32.63 -24.63 -2.92
C LYS A 408 -31.82 -25.74 -3.55
N ILE A 409 -30.65 -26.08 -2.99
CA ILE A 409 -29.82 -27.19 -3.45
C ILE A 409 -30.59 -28.52 -3.39
N VAL A 410 -31.28 -28.80 -2.27
CA VAL A 410 -32.10 -30.01 -2.12
C VAL A 410 -33.21 -30.02 -3.15
N LYS A 411 -33.96 -28.93 -3.29
CA LYS A 411 -35.07 -28.79 -4.26
C LYS A 411 -34.60 -28.99 -5.70
N ASP A 412 -33.49 -28.37 -6.10
CA ASP A 412 -32.95 -28.48 -7.46
C ASP A 412 -32.42 -29.90 -7.76
N LYS A 413 -31.79 -30.56 -6.79
CA LYS A 413 -31.38 -31.97 -6.91
C LYS A 413 -32.56 -32.91 -7.04
N LEU A 414 -33.65 -32.67 -6.30
CA LEU A 414 -34.90 -33.43 -6.44
C LEU A 414 -35.59 -33.17 -7.79
N GLN A 415 -35.59 -31.92 -8.28
CA GLN A 415 -36.15 -31.59 -9.60
C GLN A 415 -35.36 -32.20 -10.76
N GLY A 416 -34.03 -32.32 -10.65
CA GLY A 416 -33.18 -32.99 -11.64
C GLY A 416 -33.37 -34.52 -11.69
N ALA A 417 -33.85 -35.12 -10.59
CA ALA A 417 -34.07 -36.56 -10.45
C ALA A 417 -35.53 -36.97 -10.78
N ARG A 418 -36.10 -36.48 -11.90
CA ARG A 418 -37.44 -36.85 -12.40
C ARG A 418 -37.52 -38.36 -12.65
N GLY A 419 -37.90 -39.13 -11.63
CA GLY A 419 -38.07 -40.59 -11.71
C GLY A 419 -37.94 -41.34 -10.38
N ILE A 420 -37.35 -40.76 -9.32
CA ILE A 420 -37.21 -41.43 -8.02
C ILE A 420 -38.30 -40.91 -7.07
N ARG A 421 -39.13 -41.81 -6.54
CA ARG A 421 -40.43 -41.52 -5.93
C ARG A 421 -40.46 -41.43 -4.40
N ASP A 422 -39.31 -41.40 -3.71
CA ASP A 422 -39.25 -41.18 -2.26
C ASP A 422 -38.54 -39.87 -1.93
N THR A 423 -39.32 -38.80 -1.80
CA THR A 423 -38.86 -37.46 -1.35
C THR A 423 -39.02 -37.25 0.16
N THR A 424 -39.54 -38.26 0.87
CA THR A 424 -39.99 -38.15 2.27
C THR A 424 -38.83 -37.87 3.25
N ASN A 425 -37.61 -38.32 2.91
CA ASN A 425 -36.42 -38.23 3.77
C ASN A 425 -35.37 -37.24 3.25
N ALA A 426 -35.73 -36.37 2.29
CA ALA A 426 -34.76 -35.50 1.60
C ALA A 426 -34.02 -34.52 2.52
N TYR A 427 -34.58 -34.24 3.70
CA TYR A 427 -34.03 -33.31 4.68
C TYR A 427 -33.39 -34.00 5.90
N ASP A 428 -33.45 -35.33 5.99
CA ASP A 428 -32.93 -36.08 7.14
C ASP A 428 -31.39 -35.99 7.24
N VAL A 429 -30.74 -35.61 6.14
CA VAL A 429 -29.30 -35.35 6.06
C VAL A 429 -28.87 -34.21 7.00
N PHE A 430 -29.78 -33.30 7.35
CA PHE A 430 -29.51 -32.19 8.27
C PHE A 430 -29.63 -32.57 9.76
N ASP A 431 -30.17 -33.74 10.07
CA ASP A 431 -30.36 -34.23 11.45
C ASP A 431 -29.30 -35.27 11.87
N GLY A 432 -28.22 -35.41 11.08
CA GLY A 432 -27.09 -36.30 11.39
C GLY A 432 -26.23 -35.86 12.58
N ALA A 433 -25.29 -36.72 13.00
CA ALA A 433 -24.38 -36.47 14.13
C ALA A 433 -23.51 -35.22 13.95
N GLU A 434 -23.20 -34.88 12.69
CA GLU A 434 -22.61 -33.59 12.29
C GLU A 434 -23.67 -32.80 11.52
N LYS A 435 -24.22 -31.76 12.14
CA LYS A 435 -25.18 -30.87 11.48
C LYS A 435 -24.48 -30.06 10.41
N ILE A 436 -24.93 -30.18 9.16
CA ILE A 436 -24.42 -29.35 8.07
C ILE A 436 -24.76 -27.89 8.39
N TRP A 437 -23.71 -27.10 8.64
CA TRP A 437 -23.81 -25.68 9.00
C TRP A 437 -24.63 -25.38 10.25
N ASN A 438 -24.69 -26.33 11.20
CA ASN A 438 -25.47 -26.23 12.45
C ASN A 438 -26.98 -26.03 12.28
N LEU A 439 -27.52 -26.27 11.08
CA LEU A 439 -28.95 -26.16 10.79
C LEU A 439 -29.65 -27.50 11.00
N SER A 440 -30.90 -27.48 11.46
CA SER A 440 -31.76 -28.66 11.56
C SER A 440 -32.59 -28.86 10.28
N SER A 441 -33.15 -30.05 10.10
CA SER A 441 -34.05 -30.31 8.96
C SER A 441 -35.27 -29.38 8.95
N ASP A 442 -35.75 -28.97 10.13
CA ASP A 442 -36.87 -28.04 10.28
C ASP A 442 -36.52 -26.62 9.86
N ASP A 443 -35.27 -26.18 10.02
CA ASP A 443 -34.82 -24.85 9.58
C ASP A 443 -34.80 -24.76 8.06
N VAL A 444 -34.29 -25.80 7.41
CA VAL A 444 -34.22 -25.90 5.94
C VAL A 444 -35.62 -26.04 5.33
N LYS A 445 -36.50 -26.86 5.92
CA LYS A 445 -37.92 -26.98 5.49
C LYS A 445 -38.72 -25.69 5.68
N ARG A 446 -38.40 -24.88 6.70
CA ARG A 446 -39.03 -23.55 6.87
C ARG A 446 -38.54 -22.59 5.80
N ALA A 447 -37.24 -22.54 5.54
CA ALA A 447 -36.69 -21.68 4.49
C ALA A 447 -37.21 -22.04 3.08
N GLU A 448 -37.43 -23.32 2.78
CA GLU A 448 -38.07 -23.73 1.53
C GLU A 448 -39.47 -23.13 1.39
N ARG A 449 -40.31 -23.28 2.41
CA ARG A 449 -41.70 -22.80 2.40
C ARG A 449 -41.82 -21.28 2.43
N ASP A 450 -41.06 -20.64 3.30
CA ASP A 450 -41.25 -19.21 3.61
C ASP A 450 -40.53 -18.31 2.61
N VAL A 451 -39.47 -18.80 1.96
CA VAL A 451 -38.62 -18.00 1.05
C VAL A 451 -38.67 -18.54 -0.38
N ILE A 452 -38.33 -19.82 -0.59
CA ILE A 452 -38.20 -20.36 -1.94
C ILE A 452 -39.55 -20.47 -2.65
N ASP A 453 -40.56 -21.04 -2.00
CA ASP A 453 -41.89 -21.20 -2.61
C ASP A 453 -42.53 -19.83 -2.90
N VAL A 454 -42.33 -18.85 -2.03
CA VAL A 454 -42.81 -17.47 -2.24
C VAL A 454 -42.11 -16.83 -3.44
N ILE A 455 -40.79 -16.98 -3.57
CA ILE A 455 -40.03 -16.44 -4.71
C ILE A 455 -40.41 -17.17 -6.00
N GLU A 456 -40.51 -18.50 -5.99
CA GLU A 456 -40.89 -19.27 -7.17
C GLU A 456 -42.32 -18.96 -7.63
N HIS A 457 -43.28 -18.79 -6.70
CA HIS A 457 -44.63 -18.34 -7.04
C HIS A 457 -44.63 -16.93 -7.65
N ARG A 458 -43.80 -16.01 -7.15
CA ARG A 458 -43.66 -14.67 -7.75
C ARG A 458 -43.02 -14.73 -9.13
N ILE A 459 -42.01 -15.58 -9.32
CA ILE A 459 -41.38 -15.81 -10.62
C ILE A 459 -42.41 -16.41 -11.59
N GLU A 460 -43.23 -17.35 -11.15
CA GLU A 460 -44.27 -17.96 -11.98
C GLU A 460 -45.39 -16.99 -12.37
N ALA A 461 -45.75 -16.06 -11.49
CA ALA A 461 -46.72 -15.00 -11.79
C ALA A 461 -46.20 -13.97 -12.81
N GLU A 462 -44.90 -13.69 -12.81
CA GLU A 462 -44.27 -12.64 -13.65
C GLU A 462 -43.60 -13.20 -14.92
N CYS A 463 -43.35 -14.51 -15.01
CA CYS A 463 -42.57 -15.10 -16.10
C CYS A 463 -43.47 -15.66 -17.22
N PRO A 464 -43.47 -15.05 -18.42
CA PRO A 464 -44.34 -15.43 -19.54
C PRO A 464 -44.02 -16.81 -20.16
N MET A 465 -42.88 -17.43 -19.84
CA MET A 465 -42.51 -18.77 -20.34
C MET A 465 -43.06 -19.93 -19.52
N ARG A 466 -43.66 -19.67 -18.35
CA ARG A 466 -44.30 -20.69 -17.49
C ARG A 466 -45.81 -20.50 -17.33
N ALA A 467 -46.38 -19.43 -17.89
CA ALA A 467 -47.83 -19.26 -17.93
C ALA A 467 -48.48 -20.43 -18.69
N PRO A 468 -49.56 -21.04 -18.17
CA PRO A 468 -50.25 -22.10 -18.89
C PRO A 468 -50.75 -21.55 -20.22
N VAL A 469 -50.45 -22.25 -21.32
CA VAL A 469 -51.05 -22.01 -22.63
C VAL A 469 -52.55 -21.99 -22.41
N MET A 470 -53.18 -20.81 -22.61
CA MET A 470 -54.63 -20.72 -22.69
C MET A 470 -55.04 -21.65 -23.83
N ASN A 471 -55.69 -22.76 -23.50
CA ASN A 471 -56.37 -23.56 -24.51
C ASN A 471 -57.50 -22.70 -25.06
N ASP A 472 -57.38 -22.30 -26.31
CA ASP A 472 -58.48 -21.75 -27.10
C ASP A 472 -59.56 -22.85 -27.25
N ASP A 473 -60.74 -22.60 -26.69
CA ASP A 473 -62.03 -23.16 -27.13
C ASP A 473 -62.81 -22.07 -27.89
#